data_AF-A0A8C2NAI2-F1
#
_entry.id   AF-A0A8C2NAI2-F1
#
_cell.length_a   1.000
_cell.length_b   1.000
_cell.length_c   1.000
_cell.angle_alpha   90.00
_cell.angle_beta   90.00
_cell.angle_gamma   90.00
#
_symmetry.space_group_name_H-M   'P 1'
#
loop_
_entity.id
_entity.type
_entity.pdbx_description
1 polymer ?
#
loop_
_entity_poly.entity_id
_entity_poly.type
_entity_poly.pdbx_seq_one_letter_code
_entity_poly.pdbx_strand_id
1 'polypeptide(L)'
;MWQLLPPAALLLLVSADTPAADPSKAVVLLDPPWNRVLKNDHVALKCQGDYRVEDNSTKWWHNGTRISSQTSSYIIADAKVEDSGEYECQTGLSALSDPVKLEVHIGPGTSQTVSSFFPPWHQITFCLVMGLVFVVDTWLYFSVQRHLQ
;
A
#
# COMPACT_ATOMS: atom_id res chain seq x y z
N MET A 1 62.00 30.20 -31.45
CA MET A 1 60.90 31.19 -31.49
C MET A 1 59.80 30.74 -30.54
N TRP A 2 59.95 31.09 -29.26
CA TRP A 2 59.05 30.74 -28.15
C TRP A 2 58.31 32.03 -27.78
N GLN A 3 57.02 32.11 -28.06
CA GLN A 3 56.24 33.31 -27.72
C GLN A 3 55.79 33.21 -26.26
N LEU A 4 56.37 34.06 -25.42
CA LEU A 4 55.99 34.26 -24.03
C LEU A 4 54.64 34.98 -24.01
N LEU A 5 53.61 34.30 -23.49
CA LEU A 5 52.30 34.90 -23.24
C LEU A 5 52.42 36.00 -22.17
N PRO A 6 51.75 37.16 -22.35
CA PRO A 6 51.84 38.29 -21.44
C PRO A 6 51.24 37.98 -20.06
N PRO A 7 51.83 38.49 -18.96
CA PRO A 7 51.44 38.19 -17.57
C PRO A 7 50.03 38.65 -17.17
N ALA A 8 49.32 39.40 -18.03
CA ALA A 8 47.93 39.80 -17.80
C ALA A 8 46.92 38.64 -17.91
N ALA A 9 47.31 37.50 -18.52
CA ALA A 9 46.42 36.35 -18.70
C ALA A 9 46.28 35.46 -17.43
N LEU A 10 47.07 35.69 -16.38
CA LEU A 10 47.13 34.83 -15.20
C LEU A 10 46.07 35.13 -14.12
N LEU A 11 45.31 36.23 -14.24
CA LEU A 11 44.40 36.69 -13.17
C LEU A 11 42.92 36.29 -13.32
N LEU A 12 42.56 35.49 -14.33
CA LEU A 12 41.14 35.18 -14.62
C LEU A 12 40.70 33.73 -14.35
N LEU A 13 41.45 32.96 -13.57
CA LEU A 13 41.02 31.64 -13.11
C LEU A 13 40.52 31.69 -11.66
N VAL A 14 39.52 32.54 -11.39
CA VAL A 14 38.59 32.28 -10.28
C VAL A 14 37.46 31.45 -10.89
N SER A 15 37.60 30.13 -10.80
CA SER A 15 36.47 29.24 -10.95
C SER A 15 35.52 29.53 -9.80
N ALA A 16 34.38 30.14 -10.13
CA ALA A 16 33.24 30.16 -9.23
C ALA A 16 32.75 28.71 -9.09
N ASP A 17 33.33 27.98 -8.14
CA ASP A 17 32.73 26.75 -7.61
C ASP A 17 31.47 27.19 -6.87
N THR A 18 30.36 27.31 -7.59
CA THR A 18 29.04 27.21 -6.98
C THR A 18 28.91 25.78 -6.48
N PRO A 19 28.76 25.53 -5.17
CA PRO A 19 28.43 24.20 -4.69
C PRO A 19 27.08 23.83 -5.32
N ALA A 20 27.09 22.87 -6.24
CA ALA A 20 25.87 22.21 -6.63
C ALA A 20 25.35 21.55 -5.34
N ALA A 21 24.30 22.13 -4.75
CA ALA A 21 23.66 21.54 -3.59
C ALA A 21 23.18 20.14 -4.00
N ASP A 22 23.77 19.11 -3.39
CA ASP A 22 23.36 17.73 -3.61
C ASP A 22 21.90 17.60 -3.15
N PRO A 23 20.96 17.21 -4.04
CA PRO A 23 19.56 17.09 -3.67
C PRO A 23 19.38 16.11 -2.50
N SER A 24 18.51 16.49 -1.56
CA SER A 24 18.08 15.61 -0.46
C SER A 24 17.54 14.29 -1.03
N LYS A 25 17.82 13.17 -0.38
CA LYS A 25 17.31 11.87 -0.83
C LYS A 25 15.83 11.71 -0.46
N ALA A 26 15.02 11.16 -1.37
CA ALA A 26 13.64 10.79 -1.04
C ALA A 26 13.60 9.57 -0.09
N VAL A 27 12.48 9.37 0.60
CA VAL A 27 12.27 8.25 1.52
C VAL A 27 10.94 7.58 1.24
N VAL A 28 10.96 6.26 1.09
CA VAL A 28 9.73 5.46 0.96
C VAL A 28 9.23 5.08 2.35
N LEU A 29 7.97 5.37 2.63
CA LEU A 29 7.29 5.04 3.87
C LEU A 29 6.19 4.02 3.57
N LEU A 30 6.19 2.92 4.30
CA LEU A 30 5.11 1.93 4.25
C LEU A 30 3.97 2.39 5.17
N ASP A 31 2.75 2.32 4.66
CA ASP A 31 1.52 2.53 5.42
C ASP A 31 0.57 1.37 5.13
N PRO A 32 0.44 0.41 6.04
CA PRO A 32 1.03 0.39 7.39
C PRO A 32 2.56 0.16 7.42
N PRO A 33 3.27 0.46 8.54
CA PRO A 33 4.75 0.53 8.59
C PRO A 33 5.48 -0.82 8.53
N TRP A 34 4.77 -1.93 8.40
CA TRP A 34 5.37 -3.26 8.35
C TRP A 34 5.80 -3.64 6.93
N ASN A 35 7.00 -4.20 6.81
CA ASN A 35 7.54 -4.73 5.55
C ASN A 35 7.05 -6.15 5.22
N ARG A 36 6.27 -6.77 6.12
CA ARG A 36 5.70 -8.11 5.95
C ARG A 36 4.19 -8.01 5.96
N VAL A 37 3.58 -8.33 4.83
CA VAL A 37 2.14 -8.23 4.62
C VAL A 37 1.60 -9.58 4.16
N LEU A 38 0.31 -9.81 4.34
CA LEU A 38 -0.35 -11.02 3.87
C LEU A 38 -0.96 -10.79 2.49
N LYS A 39 -1.17 -11.88 1.75
CA LYS A 39 -1.89 -11.83 0.47
C LYS A 39 -3.29 -11.25 0.67
N ASN A 40 -3.69 -10.36 -0.24
CA ASN A 40 -4.92 -9.56 -0.24
C ASN A 40 -4.98 -8.45 0.82
N ASP A 41 -3.86 -8.16 1.50
CA ASP A 41 -3.77 -6.98 2.34
C ASP A 41 -3.70 -5.71 1.48
N HIS A 42 -4.22 -4.62 2.06
CA HIS A 42 -4.12 -3.29 1.49
C HIS A 42 -2.87 -2.58 2.03
N VAL A 43 -1.97 -2.18 1.14
CA VAL A 43 -0.71 -1.51 1.47
C VAL A 43 -0.57 -0.24 0.67
N ALA A 44 -0.17 0.86 1.30
CA ALA A 44 0.17 2.10 0.63
C ALA A 44 1.65 2.42 0.85
N LEU A 45 2.39 2.66 -0.24
CA LEU A 45 3.74 3.19 -0.19
C LEU A 45 3.67 4.70 -0.42
N LYS A 46 4.23 5.51 0.48
CA LYS A 46 4.26 6.97 0.38
C LYS A 46 5.68 7.45 0.14
N CYS A 47 5.86 8.36 -0.81
CA CYS A 47 7.14 8.98 -1.07
C CYS A 47 7.24 10.31 -0.31
N GLN A 48 8.18 10.36 0.63
CA GLN A 48 8.54 11.57 1.37
C GLN A 48 9.75 12.21 0.70
N GLY A 49 9.59 13.43 0.18
CA GLY A 49 10.65 14.18 -0.48
C GLY A 49 10.20 15.59 -0.80
N ASP A 50 11.12 16.38 -1.35
CA ASP A 50 10.83 17.74 -1.79
C ASP A 50 10.21 17.71 -3.19
N TYR A 51 9.14 18.47 -3.40
CA TYR A 51 8.42 18.51 -4.67
C TYR A 51 8.62 19.87 -5.36
N ARG A 52 8.67 19.86 -6.70
CA ARG A 52 8.64 21.12 -7.45
C ARG A 52 7.21 21.66 -7.45
N VAL A 53 7.06 22.98 -7.36
CA VAL A 53 5.75 23.63 -7.42
C VAL A 53 5.04 23.33 -8.75
N GLU A 54 5.80 23.27 -9.83
CA GLU A 54 5.32 23.01 -11.19
C GLU A 54 5.09 21.52 -11.47
N ASP A 55 5.77 20.63 -10.74
CA ASP A 55 5.75 19.18 -10.96
C ASP A 55 5.80 18.46 -9.61
N ASN A 56 4.61 18.06 -9.14
CA ASN A 56 4.43 17.27 -7.93
C ASN A 56 4.38 15.76 -8.21
N SER A 57 4.85 15.32 -9.38
CA SER A 57 4.87 13.90 -9.73
C SER A 57 5.96 13.15 -8.97
N THR A 58 5.65 11.90 -8.64
CA THR A 58 6.60 10.94 -8.06
C THR A 58 6.85 9.83 -9.06
N LYS A 59 8.11 9.51 -9.30
CA LYS A 59 8.48 8.33 -10.09
C LYS A 59 8.70 7.18 -9.12
N TRP A 60 8.15 6.01 -9.45
CA TRP A 60 8.26 4.80 -8.65
C TRP A 60 9.01 3.71 -9.40
N TRP A 61 9.78 2.91 -8.66
CA TRP A 61 10.45 1.71 -9.15
C TRP A 61 10.13 0.51 -8.26
N HIS A 62 9.97 -0.64 -8.89
CA HIS A 62 9.83 -1.95 -8.24
C HIS A 62 10.89 -2.88 -8.82
N ASN A 63 11.81 -3.37 -7.99
CA ASN A 63 12.95 -4.18 -8.40
C ASN A 63 13.73 -3.56 -9.58
N GLY A 64 13.95 -2.24 -9.54
CA GLY A 64 14.61 -1.46 -10.59
C GLY A 64 13.76 -1.20 -11.85
N THR A 65 12.53 -1.70 -11.93
CA THR A 65 11.62 -1.46 -13.05
C THR A 65 10.69 -0.29 -12.74
N ARG A 66 10.59 0.68 -13.66
CA ARG A 66 9.75 1.87 -13.48
C ARG A 66 8.26 1.52 -13.55
N ILE A 67 7.51 1.91 -12.53
CA ILE A 67 6.05 1.78 -12.45
C ILE A 67 5.42 3.01 -13.12
N SER A 68 4.24 2.84 -13.74
CA SER A 68 3.50 3.94 -14.39
C SER A 68 2.87 4.95 -13.41
N SER A 69 2.89 4.66 -12.11
CA SER A 69 2.33 5.55 -11.09
C SER A 69 3.11 6.85 -10.98
N GLN A 70 2.38 7.97 -10.94
CA GLN A 70 2.93 9.32 -10.80
C GLN A 70 2.51 10.00 -9.50
N THR A 71 1.71 9.33 -8.68
CA THR A 71 1.17 9.85 -7.42
C THR A 71 2.20 9.73 -6.30
N SER A 72 2.13 10.65 -5.33
CA SER A 72 2.97 10.61 -4.11
C SER A 72 2.75 9.35 -3.27
N SER A 73 1.58 8.73 -3.38
CA SER A 73 1.27 7.43 -2.79
C SER A 73 0.99 6.38 -3.87
N TYR A 74 1.64 5.22 -3.77
CA TYR A 74 1.36 4.04 -4.57
C TYR A 74 0.55 3.03 -3.75
N ILE A 75 -0.64 2.66 -4.23
CA ILE A 75 -1.59 1.82 -3.49
C ILE A 75 -1.62 0.42 -4.09
N ILE A 76 -1.39 -0.58 -3.25
CA ILE A 76 -1.54 -1.99 -3.54
C ILE A 76 -2.81 -2.44 -2.80
N ALA A 77 -3.93 -2.49 -3.52
CA ALA A 77 -5.23 -2.80 -2.91
C ALA A 77 -5.34 -4.28 -2.48
N ASP A 78 -4.82 -5.18 -3.31
CA ASP A 78 -4.82 -6.62 -3.08
C ASP A 78 -3.39 -7.14 -3.23
N ALA A 79 -2.63 -7.18 -2.14
CA ALA A 79 -1.24 -7.61 -2.17
C ALA A 79 -1.09 -9.05 -2.71
N LYS A 80 -0.20 -9.23 -3.69
CA LYS A 80 0.13 -10.53 -4.27
C LYS A 80 1.59 -10.88 -4.06
N VAL A 81 1.93 -12.15 -4.25
CA VAL A 81 3.32 -12.62 -4.06
C VAL A 81 4.27 -11.90 -5.02
N GLU A 82 3.79 -11.56 -6.22
CA GLU A 82 4.53 -10.83 -7.25
C GLU A 82 4.82 -9.38 -6.87
N ASP A 83 4.06 -8.79 -5.95
CA ASP A 83 4.33 -7.43 -5.43
C ASP A 83 5.51 -7.42 -4.46
N SER A 84 6.00 -8.59 -4.02
CA SER A 84 7.19 -8.66 -3.18
C SER A 84 8.42 -8.14 -3.93
N GLY A 85 9.27 -7.38 -3.24
CA GLY A 85 10.46 -6.81 -3.85
C GLY A 85 10.93 -5.54 -3.17
N GLU A 86 11.82 -4.84 -3.84
CA GLU A 86 12.35 -3.54 -3.41
C GLU A 86 11.62 -2.41 -4.12
N TYR A 87 11.19 -1.42 -3.33
CA TYR A 87 10.52 -0.23 -3.80
C TYR A 87 11.39 1.00 -3.58
N GLU A 88 11.51 1.81 -4.62
CA GLU A 88 12.22 3.08 -4.61
C GLU A 88 11.34 4.18 -5.20
N CYS A 89 11.52 5.41 -4.72
CA CYS A 89 10.82 6.57 -5.26
C CYS A 89 11.78 7.74 -5.53
N GLN A 90 11.41 8.60 -6.49
CA GLN A 90 12.13 9.82 -6.81
C GLN A 90 11.13 10.95 -7.06
N THR A 91 11.39 12.13 -6.52
CA THR A 91 10.60 13.35 -6.76
C THR A 91 11.38 14.31 -7.66
N GLY A 92 10.77 15.43 -8.06
CA GLY A 92 11.41 16.41 -8.94
C GLY A 92 12.58 17.19 -8.32
N LEU A 93 12.72 17.21 -6.99
CA LEU A 93 13.80 17.87 -6.26
C LEU A 93 14.66 16.92 -5.41
N SER A 94 14.18 15.70 -5.13
CA SER A 94 14.93 14.74 -4.33
C SER A 94 15.57 13.65 -5.19
N ALA A 95 16.74 13.20 -4.77
CA ALA A 95 17.40 12.05 -5.36
C ALA A 95 16.59 10.75 -5.13
N LEU A 96 16.90 9.71 -5.90
CA LEU A 96 16.29 8.38 -5.76
C LEU A 96 16.42 7.88 -4.32
N SER A 97 15.33 7.35 -3.75
CA SER A 97 15.29 6.87 -2.37
C SER A 97 16.14 5.64 -2.12
N ASP A 98 16.38 5.30 -0.86
CA ASP A 98 16.88 3.98 -0.51
C ASP A 98 15.80 2.92 -0.83
N PRO A 99 16.20 1.71 -1.22
CA PRO A 99 15.27 0.63 -1.48
C PRO A 99 14.61 0.17 -0.19
N VAL A 100 13.28 0.08 -0.21
CA VAL A 100 12.49 -0.48 0.88
C VAL A 100 11.91 -1.81 0.44
N LYS A 101 12.24 -2.86 1.19
CA LYS A 101 11.77 -4.21 0.90
C LYS A 101 10.34 -4.42 1.40
N LEU A 102 9.48 -4.98 0.56
CA LEU A 102 8.14 -5.48 0.89
C LEU A 102 8.08 -6.99 0.65
N GLU A 103 7.60 -7.75 1.63
CA GLU A 103 7.47 -9.21 1.57
C GLU A 103 6.00 -9.62 1.76
N VAL A 104 5.39 -10.16 0.70
CA VAL A 104 4.01 -10.65 0.74
C VAL A 104 3.99 -12.15 1.02
N HIS A 105 3.32 -12.54 2.10
CA HIS A 105 3.24 -13.92 2.55
C HIS A 105 1.84 -14.49 2.35
N ILE A 106 1.77 -15.78 2.04
CA ILE A 106 0.51 -16.53 2.08
C ILE A 106 0.31 -17.00 3.52
N GLY A 107 -0.59 -16.35 4.24
CA GLY A 107 -0.94 -16.74 5.61
C GLY A 107 -1.80 -18.01 5.63
N PRO A 108 -1.70 -18.84 6.69
CA PRO A 108 -2.62 -19.95 6.90
C PRO A 108 -4.00 -19.40 7.26
N GLY A 109 -4.85 -19.20 6.26
CA GLY A 109 -6.23 -18.73 6.46
C GLY A 109 -6.83 -17.89 5.33
N THR A 110 -6.04 -17.39 4.38
CA THR A 110 -6.57 -16.64 3.22
C THR A 110 -6.75 -17.52 1.97
N SER A 111 -7.09 -18.80 2.18
CA SER A 111 -7.90 -19.49 1.18
C SER A 111 -9.26 -18.83 1.24
N GLN A 112 -9.42 -17.69 0.55
CA GLN A 112 -10.72 -17.17 0.15
C GLN A 112 -11.31 -18.11 -0.92
N THR A 113 -11.39 -19.39 -0.60
CA THR A 113 -12.66 -20.02 -0.74
C THR A 113 -13.53 -19.32 0.31
N VAL A 114 -14.27 -18.29 -0.12
CA VAL A 114 -15.64 -18.11 0.37
C VAL A 114 -16.40 -19.35 -0.10
N SER A 115 -15.96 -20.53 0.34
CA SER A 115 -16.84 -21.66 0.41
C SER A 115 -17.79 -21.18 1.49
N SER A 116 -19.00 -20.81 1.10
CA SER A 116 -20.20 -21.60 1.36
C SER A 116 -20.11 -22.73 2.41
N PHE A 117 -19.24 -22.61 3.42
CA PHE A 117 -18.89 -23.66 4.39
C PHE A 117 -19.75 -23.55 5.65
N PHE A 118 -20.68 -22.60 5.67
CA PHE A 118 -21.94 -22.84 6.37
C PHE A 118 -22.92 -23.41 5.34
N PRO A 119 -23.23 -24.71 5.40
CA PRO A 119 -24.32 -25.25 4.62
C PRO A 119 -25.56 -24.44 4.99
N PRO A 120 -26.31 -23.87 4.02
CA PRO A 120 -27.56 -23.16 4.29
C PRO A 120 -28.55 -24.03 5.09
N TRP A 121 -28.35 -25.35 5.09
CA TRP A 121 -29.03 -26.32 5.95
C TRP A 121 -29.07 -25.93 7.43
N HIS A 122 -27.99 -25.44 8.04
CA HIS A 122 -28.03 -25.08 9.47
C HIS A 122 -28.98 -23.91 9.72
N GLN A 123 -28.99 -22.94 8.81
CA GLN A 123 -29.89 -21.79 8.90
C GLN A 123 -31.34 -22.19 8.60
N ILE A 124 -31.57 -23.10 7.65
CA ILE A 124 -32.90 -23.66 7.36
C ILE A 124 -33.41 -24.48 8.55
N THR A 125 -32.60 -25.38 9.10
CA THR A 125 -32.95 -26.18 10.28
C THR A 125 -33.24 -25.28 11.48
N PHE A 126 -32.44 -24.24 11.72
CA PHE A 126 -32.67 -23.28 12.79
C PHE A 126 -33.99 -22.52 12.59
N CYS A 127 -34.28 -22.02 11.38
CA CYS A 127 -35.54 -21.35 11.05
C CYS A 127 -36.76 -22.26 11.24
N LEU A 128 -36.68 -23.54 10.84
CA LEU A 128 -37.76 -24.51 11.00
C LEU A 128 -38.01 -24.83 12.47
N VAL A 129 -36.95 -25.06 13.26
CA VAL A 129 -37.08 -25.35 14.70
C VAL A 129 -37.67 -24.16 15.44
N MET A 130 -37.14 -22.95 15.21
CA MET A 130 -37.68 -21.74 15.84
C MET A 130 -39.14 -21.51 15.44
N GLY A 131 -39.50 -21.67 14.16
CA GLY A 131 -40.88 -21.54 13.70
C GLY A 131 -41.85 -22.56 14.33
N LEU A 132 -41.43 -23.82 14.46
CA LEU A 132 -42.23 -24.85 15.12
C LEU A 132 -42.44 -24.56 16.61
N VAL A 133 -41.41 -24.08 17.32
CA VAL A 133 -41.50 -23.68 18.73
C VAL A 133 -42.53 -22.57 18.90
N PHE A 134 -42.48 -21.51 18.08
CA PHE A 134 -43.47 -20.43 18.13
C PHE A 134 -44.90 -20.91 17.88
N VAL A 135 -45.11 -21.86 16.97
CA VAL A 135 -46.43 -22.44 16.70
C VAL A 135 -46.93 -23.26 17.89
N VAL A 136 -46.07 -24.08 18.50
CA VAL A 136 -46.42 -24.88 19.69
C VAL A 136 -46.72 -24.00 20.89
N ASP A 137 -45.89 -23.00 21.16
CA ASP A 137 -46.09 -22.06 22.28
C ASP A 137 -47.38 -21.27 22.11
N THR A 138 -47.65 -20.77 20.89
CA THR A 138 -48.91 -20.07 20.57
C THR A 138 -50.11 -21.00 20.74
N TRP A 139 -50.03 -22.23 20.23
CA TRP A 139 -51.11 -23.22 20.36
C TRP A 139 -51.38 -23.59 21.82
N LEU A 140 -50.32 -23.85 22.60
CA LEU A 140 -50.40 -24.17 24.01
C LEU A 140 -51.01 -23.00 24.79
N TYR A 141 -50.56 -21.78 24.52
CA TYR A 141 -51.11 -20.56 25.10
C TYR A 141 -52.62 -20.43 24.84
N PHE A 142 -53.04 -20.56 23.58
CA PHE A 142 -54.46 -20.53 23.22
C PHE A 142 -55.25 -21.69 23.84
N SER A 143 -54.67 -22.89 23.92
CA SER A 143 -55.35 -24.05 24.50
C SER A 143 -55.56 -23.92 26.00
N VAL A 144 -54.57 -23.37 26.72
CA VAL A 144 -54.68 -23.05 28.15
C VAL A 144 -55.69 -21.93 28.36
N GLN A 145 -55.64 -20.87 27.55
CA GLN A 145 -56.57 -19.76 27.65
C GLN A 145 -58.03 -20.19 27.39
N ARG A 146 -58.25 -21.12 26.45
CA ARG A 146 -59.58 -21.71 26.19
C ARG A 146 -60.10 -22.60 27.33
N HIS A 147 -59.22 -23.12 28.19
CA HIS A 147 -59.62 -23.94 29.34
C HIS A 147 -59.91 -23.08 30.60
N LEU A 148 -59.54 -21.80 30.57
CA LEU A 148 -59.77 -20.84 31.66
C LEU A 148 -61.02 -19.95 31.45
N GLN A 149 -61.69 -20.07 30.30
CA GLN A 149 -63.02 -19.50 30.01
C GLN A 149 -64.08 -20.59 30.02
#